data_AF-F1YQB9-F1
#
_entry.id   AF-F1YQB9-F1
#
_cell.length_a   1.000
_cell.length_b   1.000
_cell.length_c   1.000
_cell.angle_alpha   90.00
_cell.angle_beta   90.00
_cell.angle_gamma   90.00
#
_symmetry.space_group_name_H-M   'P 1'
#
loop_
_entity.id
_entity.type
_entity.pdbx_description
1 polymer ?
#
loop_
_entity_poly.entity_id
_entity_poly.type
_entity_poly.pdbx_seq_one_letter_code
_entity_poly.pdbx_strand_id
1 'polypeptide(L)'
;MRLDLKLPLPPYRGTDARRQARRPAEHVPGRQVPGACASAARRQEYKNMTTLPLMPKATAVWLIEKTALSFEQIAAFCGMHPLEVQAIADGEVAHGIVGYDPVANHQLKQEEIQRCEKDPNARLKILPSNNPVRRRSKGARYTPVAKRHDRPDGIAFLLRNYPQLSDQQVVKLLGTTKDTIAKVRNKQHWNTPNIKPRDPVTVGLCSQTDLNAAVHEANMRLERDGQEIPAPVTDMESFSSSEN
;
A
#
# COMPACT_ATOMS: atom_id res chain seq x y z
N MET A 1 -53.64 13.85 -28.82
CA MET A 1 -52.84 15.00 -29.28
C MET A 1 -51.46 14.49 -29.70
N ARG A 2 -51.32 14.12 -30.98
CA ARG A 2 -50.03 13.77 -31.62
C ARG A 2 -49.78 14.87 -32.65
N LEU A 3 -48.70 15.62 -32.48
CA LEU A 3 -48.26 16.65 -33.42
C LEU A 3 -47.09 16.06 -34.24
N ASP A 4 -47.42 15.49 -35.39
CA ASP A 4 -46.48 15.28 -36.49
C ASP A 4 -46.57 16.51 -37.40
N LEU A 5 -45.61 17.43 -37.29
CA LEU A 5 -45.46 18.57 -38.19
C LEU A 5 -44.11 18.48 -38.88
N LYS A 6 -44.20 17.98 -40.12
CA LYS A 6 -43.14 17.82 -41.10
C LYS A 6 -43.14 19.07 -41.99
N LEU A 7 -42.07 19.87 -41.96
CA LEU A 7 -41.84 21.01 -42.86
C LEU A 7 -40.32 21.21 -43.05
N PRO A 8 -39.85 21.88 -44.12
CA PRO A 8 -39.04 21.27 -45.17
C PRO A 8 -37.60 21.82 -45.25
N LEU A 9 -36.72 21.06 -45.90
CA LEU A 9 -35.32 21.45 -46.14
C LEU A 9 -35.20 22.52 -47.24
N PRO A 10 -34.39 23.58 -47.04
CA PRO A 10 -33.97 24.50 -48.12
C PRO A 10 -32.74 23.99 -48.91
N PRO A 11 -32.47 24.57 -50.09
CA PRO A 11 -31.79 23.90 -51.20
C PRO A 11 -30.26 23.98 -51.18
N TYR A 12 -29.67 22.97 -51.81
CA TYR A 12 -28.26 22.80 -52.14
C TYR A 12 -27.80 23.90 -53.12
N ARG A 13 -26.80 24.71 -52.73
CA ARG A 13 -26.10 25.63 -53.63
C ARG A 13 -24.70 25.10 -53.90
N GLY A 14 -24.48 24.66 -55.13
CA GLY A 14 -23.21 24.15 -55.61
C GLY A 14 -22.18 25.25 -55.89
N THR A 15 -20.93 24.83 -55.70
CA THR A 15 -19.69 25.22 -56.39
C THR A 15 -19.26 26.68 -56.35
N ASP A 16 -18.16 26.92 -55.63
CA ASP A 16 -17.15 27.86 -56.14
C ASP A 16 -15.74 27.34 -55.88
N ALA A 17 -15.03 27.12 -56.98
CA ALA A 17 -13.67 26.64 -57.03
C ALA A 17 -12.72 27.79 -56.67
N ARG A 18 -12.04 27.70 -55.52
CA ARG A 18 -10.81 28.46 -55.28
C ARG A 18 -9.71 27.58 -54.72
N ARG A 19 -8.90 27.09 -55.67
CA ARG A 19 -7.44 27.16 -55.65
C ARG A 19 -6.79 26.77 -54.32
N GLN A 20 -6.39 25.50 -54.25
CA GLN A 20 -5.36 25.03 -53.33
C GLN A 20 -4.07 25.84 -53.56
N ALA A 21 -3.90 26.93 -52.80
CA ALA A 21 -2.59 27.48 -52.53
C ALA A 21 -1.99 26.66 -51.38
N ARG A 22 -1.16 25.68 -51.73
CA ARG A 22 -0.25 25.04 -50.78
C ARG A 22 0.62 26.14 -50.18
N ARG A 23 0.33 26.57 -48.95
CA ARG A 23 1.31 27.31 -48.16
C ARG A 23 2.48 26.36 -47.88
N PRO A 24 3.73 26.74 -48.15
CA PRO A 24 4.86 25.96 -47.71
C PRO A 24 4.83 25.88 -46.19
N ALA A 25 5.08 24.69 -45.65
CA ALA A 25 5.19 24.46 -44.22
C ALA A 25 6.33 25.36 -43.69
N GLU A 26 5.96 26.43 -43.00
CA GLU A 26 6.90 27.14 -42.16
C GLU A 26 7.38 26.16 -41.10
N HIS A 27 8.68 25.87 -41.17
CA HIS A 27 9.41 25.13 -40.17
C HIS A 27 9.29 25.89 -38.85
N VAL A 28 8.34 25.48 -38.00
CA VAL A 28 8.30 25.90 -36.60
C VAL A 28 9.55 25.29 -35.97
N PRO A 29 10.55 26.09 -35.56
CA PRO A 29 11.72 25.54 -34.88
C PRO A 29 11.20 24.82 -33.64
N GLY A 30 11.57 23.54 -33.54
CA GLY A 30 11.06 22.63 -32.53
C GLY A 30 11.10 23.30 -31.17
N ARG A 31 9.93 23.43 -30.55
CA ARG A 31 9.83 23.76 -29.13
C ARG A 31 10.54 22.62 -28.41
N GLN A 32 11.81 22.84 -28.08
CA GLN A 32 12.59 21.96 -27.24
C GLN A 32 11.79 21.77 -25.95
N VAL A 33 11.13 20.63 -25.85
CA VAL A 33 10.62 20.16 -24.58
C VAL A 33 11.85 19.88 -23.73
N PRO A 34 12.11 20.64 -22.66
CA PRO A 34 13.26 20.35 -21.81
C PRO A 34 13.11 18.92 -21.30
N GLY A 35 14.19 18.15 -21.42
CA GLY A 35 14.21 16.71 -21.19
C GLY A 35 13.57 16.29 -19.87
N ALA A 36 12.98 15.09 -19.88
CA ALA A 36 12.23 14.50 -18.78
C ALA A 36 12.89 14.57 -17.39
N CYS A 37 14.22 14.74 -17.33
CA CYS A 37 14.98 14.89 -16.08
C CYS A 37 14.69 16.22 -15.32
N ALA A 38 14.42 17.34 -16.01
CA ALA A 38 14.08 18.60 -15.36
C ALA A 38 12.65 18.60 -14.77
N SER A 39 11.77 17.75 -15.32
CA SER A 39 10.38 17.64 -14.87
C SER A 39 10.24 16.93 -13.51
N ALA A 40 11.12 15.98 -13.20
CA ALA A 40 11.10 15.24 -11.93
C ALA A 40 11.62 16.08 -10.77
N ALA A 41 12.73 16.82 -10.95
CA ALA A 41 13.26 17.75 -9.96
C ALA A 41 12.26 18.88 -9.67
N ARG A 42 11.67 19.48 -10.71
CA ARG A 42 10.65 20.54 -10.55
C ARG A 42 9.35 20.02 -9.91
N ARG A 43 8.96 18.76 -10.17
CA ARG A 43 7.84 18.08 -9.49
C ARG A 43 8.15 17.76 -8.02
N GLN A 44 9.38 17.36 -7.69
CA GLN A 44 9.80 17.15 -6.31
C GLN A 44 9.83 18.47 -5.54
N GLU A 45 10.28 19.55 -6.17
CA GLU A 45 10.30 20.88 -5.58
C GLU A 45 8.89 21.39 -5.24
N TYR A 46 7.91 21.21 -6.14
CA TYR A 46 6.50 21.51 -5.87
C TYR A 46 5.89 20.63 -4.78
N LYS A 47 6.24 19.34 -4.73
CA LYS A 47 5.76 18.41 -3.70
C LYS A 47 6.29 18.79 -2.31
N ASN A 48 7.50 19.34 -2.24
CA ASN A 48 8.10 19.82 -0.99
C ASN A 48 7.51 21.17 -0.54
N MET A 49 6.98 21.98 -1.45
CA MET A 49 6.27 23.23 -1.12
C MET A 49 4.87 23.02 -0.52
N THR A 50 4.30 21.80 -0.62
CA THR A 50 2.97 21.47 -0.07
C THR A 50 3.01 20.33 0.95
N THR A 51 4.19 19.97 1.46
CA THR A 51 4.30 18.94 2.51
C THR A 51 4.18 19.60 3.87
N LEU A 52 3.13 19.26 4.61
CA LEU A 52 2.91 19.74 5.97
C LEU A 52 3.65 18.83 6.98
N PRO A 53 4.09 19.39 8.12
CA PRO A 53 4.65 18.60 9.22
C PRO A 53 3.61 17.65 9.81
N LEU A 54 4.09 16.53 10.38
CA LEU A 54 3.24 15.45 10.91
C LEU A 54 2.31 15.92 12.04
N MET A 55 2.73 16.90 12.84
CA MET A 55 1.96 17.45 13.97
C MET A 55 2.04 18.99 13.96
N PRO A 56 1.24 19.68 13.12
CA PRO A 56 1.44 21.11 12.84
C PRO A 56 1.28 22.01 14.07
N LYS A 57 0.32 21.73 14.97
CA LYS A 57 0.12 22.51 16.19
C LYS A 57 1.26 22.34 17.20
N ALA A 58 1.71 21.11 17.45
CA ALA A 58 2.79 20.83 18.38
C ALA A 58 4.14 21.33 17.85
N THR A 59 4.36 21.25 16.53
CA THR A 59 5.55 21.82 15.89
C THR A 59 5.53 23.35 15.90
N ALA A 60 4.36 23.99 15.74
CA ALA A 60 4.23 25.44 15.89
C ALA A 60 4.60 25.91 17.30
N VAL A 61 4.13 25.24 18.35
CA VAL A 61 4.51 25.54 19.75
C VAL A 61 6.03 25.49 19.92
N TRP A 62 6.67 24.42 19.43
CA TRP A 62 8.13 24.29 19.52
C TRP A 62 8.87 25.38 18.75
N LEU A 63 8.41 25.72 17.54
CA LEU A 63 9.03 26.78 16.72
C LEU A 63 8.89 28.15 17.39
N ILE A 64 7.74 28.49 17.95
CA ILE A 64 7.51 29.76 18.67
C ILE A 64 8.42 29.85 19.91
N GLU A 65 8.59 28.75 20.65
CA GLU A 65 9.38 28.75 21.89
C GLU A 65 10.91 28.74 21.65
N LYS A 66 11.38 28.12 20.56
CA LYS A 66 12.80 27.82 20.35
C LYS A 66 13.46 28.59 19.21
N THR A 67 12.70 29.33 18.40
CA THR A 67 13.22 30.05 17.22
C THR A 67 12.72 31.48 17.16
N ALA A 68 13.45 32.35 16.48
CA ALA A 68 13.07 33.77 16.28
C ALA A 68 12.33 34.01 14.95
N LEU A 69 11.60 33.00 14.46
CA LEU A 69 10.90 33.06 13.18
C LEU A 69 9.62 33.92 13.26
N SER A 70 9.25 34.53 12.14
CA SER A 70 7.99 35.28 12.06
C SER A 70 6.76 34.37 12.06
N PHE A 71 5.64 34.87 12.57
CA PHE A 71 4.38 34.11 12.60
C PHE A 71 3.90 33.70 11.21
N GLU A 72 4.17 34.50 10.18
CA GLU A 72 3.85 34.17 8.78
C GLU A 72 4.69 32.99 8.25
N GLN A 73 5.97 32.90 8.62
CA GLN A 73 6.84 31.78 8.25
C GLN A 73 6.40 30.48 8.92
N ILE A 74 6.05 30.54 10.22
CA ILE A 74 5.55 29.38 10.98
C ILE A 74 4.20 28.93 10.42
N ALA A 75 3.30 29.87 10.12
CA ALA A 75 2.01 29.64 9.47
C ALA A 75 2.17 28.93 8.12
N ALA A 76 3.07 29.44 7.27
CA ALA A 76 3.36 28.85 5.96
C ALA A 76 3.97 27.44 6.06
N PHE A 77 4.75 27.17 7.11
CA PHE A 77 5.36 25.86 7.35
C PHE A 77 4.35 24.83 7.89
N CYS A 78 3.56 25.22 8.90
CA CYS A 78 2.57 24.35 9.53
C CYS A 78 1.25 24.25 8.73
N GLY A 79 1.07 25.08 7.70
CA GLY A 79 -0.15 25.12 6.89
C GLY A 79 -1.37 25.66 7.65
N MET A 80 -1.15 26.59 8.57
CA MET A 80 -2.17 27.20 9.42
C MET A 80 -2.24 28.72 9.23
N HIS A 81 -3.32 29.36 9.65
CA HIS A 81 -3.45 30.81 9.53
C HIS A 81 -2.54 31.53 10.55
N PRO A 82 -1.90 32.68 10.22
CA PRO A 82 -1.06 33.41 11.17
C PRO A 82 -1.76 33.78 12.48
N LEU A 83 -3.08 34.02 12.45
CA LEU A 83 -3.88 34.25 13.66
C LEU A 83 -3.93 33.02 14.59
N GLU A 84 -3.90 31.80 14.04
CA GLU A 84 -3.83 30.59 14.87
C GLU A 84 -2.46 30.45 15.53
N VAL A 85 -1.39 30.85 14.83
CA VAL A 85 -0.03 30.88 15.40
C VAL A 85 0.07 31.91 16.52
N GLN A 86 -0.57 33.08 16.34
CA GLN A 86 -0.67 34.10 17.37
C GLN A 86 -1.44 33.60 18.59
N ALA A 87 -2.60 32.97 18.41
CA ALA A 87 -3.36 32.37 19.51
C ALA A 87 -2.62 31.24 20.24
N ILE A 88 -1.68 30.55 19.56
CA ILE A 88 -0.76 29.60 20.19
C ILE A 88 0.31 30.33 21.00
N ALA A 89 0.87 31.42 20.47
CA ALA A 89 1.86 32.24 21.18
C ALA A 89 1.27 32.92 22.43
N ASP A 90 0.01 33.34 22.35
CA ASP A 90 -0.76 33.89 23.48
C ASP A 90 -1.20 32.80 24.48
N GLY A 91 -0.95 31.53 24.16
CA GLY A 91 -1.24 30.38 25.02
C GLY A 91 -2.70 29.92 24.99
N GLU A 92 -3.60 30.57 24.26
CA GLU A 92 -5.04 30.26 24.26
C GLU A 92 -5.34 28.83 23.75
N VAL A 93 -4.68 28.42 22.66
CA VAL A 93 -4.96 27.13 21.98
C VAL A 93 -4.02 26.00 22.43
N ALA A 94 -2.90 26.32 23.07
CA ALA A 94 -1.80 25.39 23.32
C ALA A 94 -1.77 24.75 24.72
N HIS A 95 -2.76 25.03 25.58
CA HIS A 95 -2.82 24.48 26.93
C HIS A 95 -2.73 22.93 26.92
N GLY A 96 -1.59 22.41 27.40
CA GLY A 96 -1.34 20.97 27.53
C GLY A 96 -0.72 20.28 26.29
N ILE A 97 -0.36 21.01 25.24
CA ILE A 97 0.35 20.44 24.08
C ILE A 97 1.86 20.48 24.34
N VAL A 98 2.49 19.31 24.40
CA VAL A 98 3.96 19.21 24.46
C VAL A 98 4.54 19.53 23.08
N GLY A 99 5.46 20.49 23.03
CA GLY A 99 6.13 20.89 21.78
C GLY A 99 6.81 19.72 21.08
N TYR A 100 6.59 19.59 19.77
CA TYR A 100 7.16 18.52 18.95
C TYR A 100 8.34 19.05 18.13
N ASP A 101 9.54 18.58 18.46
CA ASP A 101 10.79 19.03 17.84
C ASP A 101 10.92 18.55 16.37
N PRO A 102 10.89 19.45 15.37
CA PRO A 102 11.03 19.09 13.96
C PRO A 102 12.48 18.79 13.55
N VAL A 103 13.48 19.23 14.33
CA VAL A 103 14.90 19.00 14.06
C VAL A 103 15.30 17.59 14.53
N ALA A 104 14.88 17.20 15.73
CA ALA A 104 15.13 15.87 16.28
C ALA A 104 14.48 14.75 15.43
N ASN A 105 13.34 15.04 14.79
CA ASN A 105 12.65 14.09 13.91
C ASN A 105 13.11 14.16 12.44
N HIS A 106 14.20 14.88 12.16
CA HIS A 106 14.76 15.05 10.82
C HIS A 106 13.77 15.62 9.79
N GLN A 107 12.79 16.42 10.22
CA GLN A 107 11.85 17.13 9.34
C GLN A 107 12.43 18.47 8.88
N LEU A 108 13.24 19.12 9.72
CA LEU A 108 13.98 20.35 9.44
C LEU A 108 15.46 20.21 9.79
N LYS A 109 16.31 20.98 9.11
CA LYS A 109 17.71 21.20 9.51
C LYS A 109 17.81 22.47 10.34
N GLN A 110 18.71 22.47 11.33
CA GLN A 110 19.03 23.68 12.08
C GLN A 110 19.52 24.82 11.18
N GLU A 111 20.28 24.48 10.13
CA GLU A 111 20.78 25.42 9.12
C GLU A 111 19.64 26.14 8.37
N GLU A 112 18.52 25.46 8.12
CA GLU A 112 17.37 26.03 7.43
C GLU A 112 16.63 27.04 8.33
N ILE A 113 16.53 26.74 9.62
CA ILE A 113 15.96 27.66 10.63
C ILE A 113 16.81 28.93 10.68
N GLN A 114 18.14 28.81 10.81
CA GLN A 114 19.06 29.96 10.85
C GLN A 114 19.02 30.81 9.57
N ARG A 115 18.76 30.21 8.41
CA ARG A 115 18.56 30.96 7.16
C ARG A 115 17.28 31.79 7.22
N CYS A 116 16.19 31.18 7.66
CA CYS A 116 14.89 31.84 7.78
C CYS A 116 14.81 32.87 8.91
N GLU A 117 15.63 32.75 9.95
CA GLU A 117 15.78 33.77 11.01
C GLU A 117 16.43 35.07 10.50
N LYS A 118 17.32 34.96 9.50
CA LYS A 118 17.98 36.13 8.89
C LYS A 118 17.10 36.85 7.87
N ASP A 119 16.24 36.09 7.18
CA ASP A 119 15.38 36.58 6.11
C ASP A 119 13.89 36.32 6.41
N PRO A 120 13.10 37.33 6.82
CA PRO A 120 11.68 37.15 7.15
C PRO A 120 10.82 36.72 5.96
N ASN A 121 11.27 37.01 4.72
CA ASN A 121 10.59 36.59 3.50
C ASN A 121 10.91 35.14 3.08
N ALA A 122 11.90 34.49 3.71
CA ALA A 122 12.29 33.15 3.35
C ALA A 122 11.33 32.12 3.94
N ARG A 123 10.90 31.14 3.13
CA ARG A 123 9.99 30.07 3.57
C ARG A 123 10.79 28.81 3.93
N LEU A 124 10.44 28.20 5.06
CA LEU A 124 10.99 26.93 5.52
C LEU A 124 10.62 25.80 4.56
N LYS A 125 11.60 24.96 4.20
CA LYS A 125 11.38 23.77 3.38
C LYS A 125 11.55 22.49 4.22
N ILE A 126 10.51 21.64 4.25
CA ILE A 126 10.61 20.31 4.87
C ILE A 126 11.63 19.46 4.11
N LEU A 127 12.47 18.75 4.87
CA LEU A 127 13.34 17.73 4.32
C LEU A 127 12.51 16.54 3.83
N PRO A 128 12.81 15.96 2.65
CA PRO A 128 12.14 14.76 2.20
C PRO A 128 12.44 13.63 3.19
N SER A 129 11.41 13.23 3.96
CA SER A 129 11.48 12.07 4.85
C SER A 129 11.77 10.83 4.02
N ASN A 130 12.98 10.28 4.14
CA ASN A 130 13.29 8.93 3.68
C ASN A 130 12.84 7.94 4.76
N ASN A 131 11.55 7.90 5.06
CA ASN A 131 11.01 6.79 5.84
C ASN A 131 10.56 5.71 4.85
N PRO A 132 11.38 4.67 4.58
CA PRO A 132 10.87 3.51 3.86
C PRO A 132 9.79 2.91 4.74
N VAL A 133 8.53 3.10 4.37
CA VAL A 133 7.38 2.46 5.01
C VAL A 133 7.70 0.98 5.07
N ARG A 134 8.12 0.49 6.25
CA ARG A 134 8.35 -0.94 6.49
C ARG A 134 7.01 -1.59 6.25
N ARG A 135 6.83 -2.17 5.06
CA ARG A 135 5.67 -3.01 4.77
C ARG A 135 5.63 -4.06 5.88
N ARG A 136 4.63 -3.96 6.76
CA ARG A 136 4.49 -4.92 7.86
C ARG A 136 4.57 -6.31 7.26
N SER A 137 5.42 -7.17 7.82
CA SER A 137 5.42 -8.59 7.46
C SER A 137 3.97 -9.06 7.59
N LYS A 138 3.44 -9.70 6.53
CA LYS A 138 2.08 -10.23 6.53
C LYS A 138 1.95 -11.15 7.74
N GLY A 139 1.30 -10.68 8.81
CA GLY A 139 1.00 -11.49 9.97
C GLY A 139 0.06 -12.63 9.60
N ALA A 140 -0.09 -13.61 10.50
CA ALA A 140 -1.05 -14.70 10.30
C ALA A 140 -2.43 -14.12 9.97
N ARG A 141 -2.99 -14.51 8.82
CA ARG A 141 -4.30 -14.01 8.38
C ARG A 141 -5.35 -14.44 9.40
N TYR A 142 -6.16 -13.50 9.88
CA TYR A 142 -7.29 -13.83 10.74
C TYR A 142 -8.25 -14.74 9.99
N THR A 143 -8.46 -15.97 10.47
CA THR A 143 -9.47 -16.88 9.91
C THR A 143 -10.83 -16.57 10.56
N PRO A 144 -11.86 -16.27 9.77
CA PRO A 144 -13.21 -15.99 10.27
C PRO A 144 -13.79 -17.20 11.01
N VAL A 145 -14.67 -16.93 11.99
CA VAL A 145 -15.24 -17.95 12.89
C VAL A 145 -15.89 -19.11 12.14
N ALA A 146 -16.63 -18.83 11.06
CA ALA A 146 -17.29 -19.85 10.24
C ALA A 146 -16.31 -20.92 9.72
N LYS A 147 -15.10 -20.51 9.32
CA LYS A 147 -14.08 -21.41 8.75
C LYS A 147 -13.22 -22.10 9.81
N ARG A 148 -13.50 -21.92 11.11
CA ARG A 148 -12.71 -22.55 12.18
C ARG A 148 -12.99 -24.04 12.31
N HIS A 149 -14.21 -24.47 11.98
CA HIS A 149 -14.59 -25.88 11.99
C HIS A 149 -13.88 -26.68 10.90
N ASP A 150 -13.54 -26.05 9.79
CA ASP A 150 -12.84 -26.68 8.65
C ASP A 150 -11.30 -26.69 8.80
N ARG A 151 -10.76 -26.05 9.84
CA ARG A 151 -9.31 -26.06 10.13
C ARG A 151 -8.75 -27.47 10.39
N PRO A 152 -9.35 -28.32 11.25
CA PRO A 152 -8.86 -29.68 11.44
C PRO A 152 -8.87 -30.51 10.14
N ASP A 153 -9.84 -30.28 9.26
CA ASP A 153 -9.93 -30.93 7.94
C ASP A 153 -8.77 -30.55 7.02
N GLY A 154 -8.45 -29.25 6.98
CA GLY A 154 -7.28 -28.74 6.26
C GLY A 154 -5.96 -29.24 6.84
N ILE A 155 -5.83 -29.34 8.17
CA ILE A 155 -4.63 -29.90 8.81
C ILE A 155 -4.47 -31.38 8.45
N ALA A 156 -5.54 -32.17 8.51
CA ALA A 156 -5.50 -33.59 8.15
C ALA A 156 -5.09 -33.81 6.69
N PHE A 157 -5.56 -32.96 5.77
CA PHE A 157 -5.15 -32.98 4.37
C PHE A 157 -3.66 -32.66 4.19
N LEU A 158 -3.16 -31.61 4.84
CA LEU A 158 -1.74 -31.24 4.74
C LEU A 158 -0.82 -32.32 5.30
N LEU A 159 -1.17 -32.92 6.44
CA LEU A 159 -0.39 -34.00 7.04
C LEU A 159 -0.35 -35.26 6.16
N ARG A 160 -1.41 -35.52 5.39
CA ARG A 160 -1.50 -36.69 4.50
C ARG A 160 -0.75 -36.47 3.18
N ASN A 161 -0.98 -35.33 2.52
CA ASN A 161 -0.49 -35.10 1.17
C ASN A 161 0.88 -34.40 1.13
N TYR A 162 1.22 -33.66 2.18
CA TYR A 162 2.47 -32.89 2.26
C TYR A 162 3.26 -33.18 3.55
N PRO A 163 3.76 -34.41 3.74
CA PRO A 163 4.54 -34.78 4.93
C PRO A 163 5.85 -33.97 5.06
N GLN A 164 6.34 -33.36 3.98
CA GLN A 164 7.50 -32.47 3.97
C GLN A 164 7.28 -31.15 4.73
N LEU A 165 6.02 -30.72 4.92
CA LEU A 165 5.72 -29.47 5.60
C LEU A 165 6.00 -29.60 7.10
N SER A 166 6.74 -28.63 7.66
CA SER A 166 6.90 -28.55 9.11
C SER A 166 5.68 -27.98 9.81
N ASP A 167 5.47 -28.37 11.07
CA ASP A 167 4.44 -27.81 11.94
C ASP A 167 4.49 -26.27 11.98
N GLN A 168 5.67 -25.66 11.91
CA GLN A 168 5.82 -24.20 11.86
C GLN A 168 5.25 -23.58 10.58
N GLN A 169 5.44 -24.24 9.43
CA GLN A 169 4.89 -23.79 8.14
C GLN A 169 3.37 -23.97 8.13
N VAL A 170 2.85 -25.09 8.66
CA VAL A 170 1.40 -25.31 8.80
C VAL A 170 0.74 -24.27 9.70
N VAL A 171 1.38 -23.90 10.82
CA VAL A 171 0.94 -22.80 11.70
C VAL A 171 0.83 -21.48 10.95
N LYS A 172 1.84 -21.13 10.14
CA LYS A 172 1.85 -19.89 9.34
C LYS A 172 0.78 -19.91 8.24
N LEU A 173 0.57 -21.05 7.59
CA LEU A 173 -0.40 -21.22 6.50
C LEU A 173 -1.85 -21.13 6.97
N LEU A 174 -2.21 -21.89 8.01
CA LEU A 174 -3.60 -22.05 8.45
C LEU A 174 -3.99 -21.14 9.63
N GLY A 175 -3.03 -20.46 10.25
CA GLY A 175 -3.27 -19.63 11.44
C GLY A 175 -3.76 -20.46 12.63
N THR A 176 -3.16 -21.65 12.82
CA THR A 176 -3.47 -22.60 13.90
C THR A 176 -2.35 -22.67 14.93
N THR A 177 -2.49 -23.47 15.98
CA THR A 177 -1.45 -23.71 17.00
C THR A 177 -0.80 -25.08 16.81
N LYS A 178 0.45 -25.23 17.28
CA LYS A 178 1.18 -26.52 17.25
C LYS A 178 0.44 -27.62 18.02
N ASP A 179 -0.18 -27.27 19.15
CA ASP A 179 -0.98 -28.20 19.95
C ASP A 179 -2.18 -28.75 19.17
N THR A 180 -2.86 -27.91 18.38
CA THR A 180 -3.96 -28.36 17.52
C THR A 180 -3.47 -29.34 16.45
N ILE A 181 -2.30 -29.09 15.85
CA ILE A 181 -1.70 -29.99 14.85
C ILE A 181 -1.37 -31.35 15.49
N ALA A 182 -0.77 -31.36 16.68
CA ALA A 182 -0.45 -32.58 17.41
C ALA A 182 -1.71 -33.38 17.77
N LYS A 183 -2.78 -32.72 18.20
CA LYS A 183 -4.08 -33.35 18.48
C LYS A 183 -4.70 -33.98 17.24
N VAL A 184 -4.63 -33.33 16.08
CA VAL A 184 -5.12 -33.90 14.82
C VAL A 184 -4.25 -35.09 14.38
N ARG A 185 -2.93 -34.98 14.48
CA ARG A 185 -1.98 -36.07 14.16
C ARG A 185 -2.24 -37.32 15.02
N ASN A 186 -2.44 -37.12 16.32
CA ASN A 186 -2.68 -38.19 17.28
C ASN A 186 -4.16 -38.60 17.38
N LYS A 187 -5.04 -38.02 16.54
CA LYS A 187 -6.50 -38.24 16.57
C LYS A 187 -7.16 -37.95 17.93
N GLN A 188 -6.56 -37.10 18.76
CA GLN A 188 -7.05 -36.67 20.08
C GLN A 188 -7.86 -35.36 20.03
N HIS A 189 -8.23 -34.89 18.84
CA HIS A 189 -9.13 -33.76 18.72
C HIS A 189 -10.56 -34.19 19.09
N TRP A 190 -11.31 -33.36 19.79
CA TRP A 190 -12.69 -33.70 20.19
C TRP A 190 -13.59 -34.02 18.98
N ASN A 191 -13.31 -33.41 17.82
CA ASN A 191 -14.07 -33.62 16.59
C ASN A 191 -13.47 -34.70 15.65
N THR A 192 -12.50 -35.50 16.11
CA THR A 192 -11.87 -36.58 15.31
C THR A 192 -12.83 -37.41 14.44
N PRO A 193 -14.00 -37.89 14.93
CA PRO A 193 -14.88 -38.73 14.10
C PRO A 193 -15.45 -38.03 12.86
N ASN A 194 -15.51 -36.69 12.86
CA ASN A 194 -16.07 -35.92 11.74
C ASN A 194 -14.99 -35.31 10.84
N ILE A 195 -13.70 -35.46 11.18
CA ILE A 195 -12.61 -34.87 10.39
C ILE A 195 -12.52 -35.58 9.04
N LYS A 196 -12.70 -34.83 7.96
CA LYS A 196 -12.53 -35.31 6.58
C LYS A 196 -11.39 -34.54 5.94
N PRO A 197 -10.32 -35.19 5.46
CA PRO A 197 -9.24 -34.49 4.77
C PRO A 197 -9.78 -33.69 3.58
N ARG A 198 -9.73 -32.36 3.67
CA ARG A 198 -10.17 -31.43 2.62
C ARG A 198 -9.05 -30.44 2.31
N ASP A 199 -8.90 -30.13 1.03
CA ASP A 199 -7.86 -29.21 0.58
C ASP A 199 -8.08 -27.80 1.19
N PRO A 200 -7.11 -27.26 1.94
CA PRO A 200 -7.22 -25.94 2.55
C PRO A 200 -7.34 -24.79 1.54
N VAL A 201 -6.94 -24.97 0.28
CA VAL A 201 -7.15 -23.98 -0.78
C VAL A 201 -8.62 -23.96 -1.19
N THR A 202 -9.24 -25.12 -1.38
CA THR A 202 -10.65 -25.27 -1.74
C THR A 202 -11.59 -24.76 -0.64
N VAL A 203 -11.24 -25.00 0.63
CA VAL A 203 -11.94 -24.44 1.81
C VAL A 203 -11.72 -22.91 1.93
N GLY A 204 -10.68 -22.39 1.28
CA GLY A 204 -10.30 -20.98 1.32
C GLY A 204 -9.70 -20.57 2.67
N LEU A 205 -8.90 -21.44 3.27
CA LEU A 205 -8.05 -21.17 4.43
C LEU A 205 -6.70 -20.57 3.99
N CYS A 206 -6.14 -21.06 2.89
CA CYS A 206 -4.91 -20.55 2.29
C CYS A 206 -5.11 -20.24 0.79
N SER A 207 -4.19 -19.45 0.22
CA SER A 207 -4.11 -19.24 -1.23
C SER A 207 -3.18 -20.28 -1.87
N GLN A 208 -3.44 -20.65 -3.12
CA GLN A 208 -2.57 -21.54 -3.87
C GLN A 208 -1.11 -21.05 -3.91
N THR A 209 -0.91 -19.73 -4.04
CA THR A 209 0.43 -19.14 -4.04
C THR A 209 1.14 -19.33 -2.70
N ASP A 210 0.41 -19.19 -1.58
CA ASP A 210 0.97 -19.35 -0.25
C ASP A 210 1.33 -20.83 0.02
N LEU A 211 0.48 -21.77 -0.43
CA LEU A 211 0.74 -23.21 -0.33
C LEU A 211 1.98 -23.61 -1.13
N ASN A 212 2.07 -23.20 -2.40
CA ASN A 212 3.22 -23.49 -3.25
C ASN A 212 4.53 -22.92 -2.68
N ALA A 213 4.48 -21.71 -2.12
CA ALA A 213 5.64 -21.09 -1.47
C ALA A 213 6.11 -21.89 -0.24
N ALA A 214 5.18 -22.37 0.59
CA ALA A 214 5.51 -23.18 1.76
C ALA A 214 6.07 -24.57 1.38
N VAL A 215 5.53 -25.19 0.33
CA VAL A 215 6.05 -26.47 -0.19
C VAL A 215 7.46 -26.27 -0.76
N HIS A 216 7.68 -25.20 -1.53
CA HIS A 216 9.02 -24.87 -2.04
C HIS A 216 10.02 -24.64 -0.91
N GLU A 217 9.66 -23.86 0.13
CA GLU A 217 10.52 -23.66 1.30
C GLU A 217 10.80 -24.98 2.03
N ALA A 218 9.81 -25.88 2.14
CA ALA A 218 10.00 -27.20 2.72
C ALA A 218 10.95 -28.08 1.91
N ASN A 219 10.83 -28.07 0.57
CA ASN A 219 11.73 -28.82 -0.31
C ASN A 219 13.16 -28.30 -0.21
N MET A 220 13.37 -26.98 -0.25
CA MET A 220 14.69 -26.36 -0.07
C MET A 220 15.33 -26.74 1.28
N ARG A 221 14.52 -26.92 2.33
CA ARG A 221 15.01 -27.40 3.63
C ARG A 221 15.41 -28.87 3.56
N LEU A 222 14.57 -29.73 2.97
CA LEU A 222 14.90 -31.16 2.83
C LEU A 222 16.15 -31.39 1.96
N GLU A 223 16.32 -30.62 0.89
CA GLU A 223 17.52 -30.63 0.05
C GLU A 223 18.77 -30.26 0.85
N ARG A 224 18.67 -29.25 1.72
CA ARG A 224 19.77 -28.89 2.63
C ARG A 224 20.08 -30.00 3.63
N ASP A 225 19.05 -30.68 4.12
CA ASP A 225 19.17 -31.75 5.10
C ASP A 225 19.51 -33.11 4.44
N GLY A 226 19.62 -33.17 3.12
CA GLY A 226 19.96 -34.37 2.35
C GLY A 226 18.86 -35.45 2.34
N GLN A 227 17.61 -35.08 2.62
CA GLN A 227 16.48 -36.01 2.69
C GLN A 227 15.72 -36.07 1.35
N GLU A 228 15.29 -37.27 0.95
CA GLU A 228 14.48 -37.47 -0.25
C GLU A 228 13.14 -36.74 -0.14
N ILE A 229 12.78 -36.00 -1.19
CA ILE A 229 11.49 -35.30 -1.28
C ILE A 229 10.41 -36.38 -1.43
N PRO A 230 9.48 -36.53 -0.46
CA PRO A 230 8.39 -37.47 -0.59
C PRO A 230 7.52 -37.04 -1.77
N ALA A 231 7.31 -37.95 -2.73
CA ALA A 231 6.39 -37.71 -3.84
C ALA A 231 4.98 -37.45 -3.27
N PRO A 232 4.22 -36.48 -3.79
CA PRO A 232 2.85 -36.27 -3.37
C PRO A 232 2.05 -37.54 -3.64
N VAL A 233 1.42 -38.09 -2.60
CA VAL A 233 0.47 -39.20 -2.73
C VAL A 233 -0.67 -38.74 -3.63
N THR A 234 -0.59 -39.12 -4.90
CA THR A 234 -1.60 -38.82 -5.90
C THR A 234 -2.57 -39.98 -5.85
N ASP A 235 -3.64 -39.85 -5.06
CA ASP A 235 -4.76 -40.79 -5.11
C ASP A 235 -5.51 -40.56 -6.44
N MET A 236 -4.94 -41.00 -7.58
CA MET A 236 -5.64 -41.11 -8.87
C MET A 236 -6.57 -42.35 -8.87
N GLU A 237 -7.41 -42.49 -7.85
CA GLU A 237 -8.43 -43.53 -7.79
C GLU A 237 -9.80 -42.90 -7.50
N SER A 238 -10.49 -42.41 -8.54
CA SER A 238 -11.97 -42.27 -8.57
C SER A 238 -12.51 -41.67 -9.88
N PHE A 239 -11.97 -42.09 -11.04
CA PHE A 239 -12.70 -42.01 -12.31
C PHE A 239 -12.71 -43.38 -13.00
N SER A 240 -13.14 -44.41 -12.26
CA SER A 240 -13.75 -45.57 -12.91
C SER A 240 -15.21 -45.22 -13.11
N SER A 241 -15.50 -44.53 -14.22
CA SER A 241 -16.86 -44.42 -14.71
C SER A 241 -17.28 -45.82 -15.16
N SER A 242 -18.21 -46.40 -14.43
CA SER A 242 -18.98 -47.56 -14.86
C SER A 242 -19.71 -47.19 -16.16
N GLU A 243 -19.14 -47.55 -17.31
CA GLU A 243 -19.91 -47.70 -18.54
C GLU A 243 -20.79 -48.94 -18.37
N ASN A 244 -22.09 -48.71 -18.29
CA ASN A 244 -23.12 -49.72 -18.51
C ASN A 244 -24.32 -49.07 -19.18
#